data_AF-A0A2Z6LUW0-F1
#
_entry.id   AF-A0A2Z6LUW0-F1
#
_cell.length_a   1.000
_cell.length_b   1.000
_cell.length_c   1.000
_cell.angle_alpha   90.00
_cell.angle_beta   90.00
_cell.angle_gamma   90.00
#
_symmetry.space_group_name_H-M   'P 1'
#
loop_
_entity.id
_entity.type
_entity.pdbx_description
1 polymer ?
#
loop_
_entity_poly.entity_id
_entity_poly.type
_entity_poly.pdbx_seq_one_letter_code
_entity_poly.pdbx_strand_id
1 'polypeptide(L)'
;MARKYEGPAIGIELGTNNSRVAVWQEIVNRTEIMHNEQGYRTTPSFVAFTDDRMLIGDAAKSQAASNPFNTIFGNYLVNVVTLPRSKYLVTTLVGK
;
A
#
# COMPACT_ATOMS: atom_id res chain seq x y z
N MET A 1 -4.26 29.97 15.27
CA MET A 1 -3.27 29.91 14.17
C MET A 1 -3.05 28.45 13.80
N ALA A 2 -2.91 28.14 12.50
CA ALA A 2 -2.60 26.78 12.06
C ALA A 2 -1.14 26.43 12.38
N ARG A 3 -0.90 25.21 12.85
CA ARG A 3 0.45 24.71 13.11
C ARG A 3 1.20 24.64 11.77
N LYS A 4 2.31 25.37 11.65
CA LYS A 4 3.20 25.25 10.50
C LYS A 4 3.84 23.86 10.53
N TYR A 5 3.62 23.06 9.49
CA TYR A 5 4.29 21.77 9.34
C TYR A 5 5.68 22.04 8.76
N GLU A 6 6.72 21.63 9.48
CA GLU A 6 8.10 21.73 9.01
C GLU A 6 8.53 20.34 8.54
N GLY A 7 8.67 20.19 7.23
CA GLY A 7 9.04 18.94 6.57
C GLY A 7 8.88 19.04 5.05
N PRO A 8 9.63 18.24 4.27
CA PRO A 8 9.53 18.28 2.82
C PRO A 8 8.14 17.82 2.35
N ALA A 9 7.66 18.41 1.26
CA ALA A 9 6.42 17.97 0.64
C ALA A 9 6.57 16.56 0.05
N ILE A 10 5.52 15.73 0.19
CA ILE A 10 5.49 14.36 -0.33
C ILE A 10 4.36 14.22 -1.35
N GLY A 11 4.68 13.69 -2.52
CA GLY A 11 3.71 13.22 -3.51
C GLY A 11 3.49 11.73 -3.39
N ILE A 12 2.24 11.29 -3.33
CA ILE A 12 1.88 9.87 -3.28
C ILE A 12 1.03 9.56 -4.51
N GLU A 13 1.53 8.65 -5.35
CA GLU A 13 0.79 8.08 -6.47
C GLU A 13 0.21 6.73 -6.04
N LEU A 14 -1.12 6.62 -5.96
CA LEU A 14 -1.84 5.39 -5.61
C LEU A 14 -2.44 4.75 -6.87
N GLY A 15 -1.61 4.04 -7.63
CA GLY A 15 -2.04 3.32 -8.82
C GLY A 15 -2.64 1.94 -8.49
N THR A 16 -3.47 1.41 -9.38
CA THR A 16 -4.11 0.08 -9.23
C THR A 16 -3.08 -1.05 -9.01
N ASN A 17 -1.97 -1.04 -9.77
CA ASN A 17 -1.01 -2.14 -9.75
C ASN A 17 0.23 -1.83 -8.91
N ASN A 18 0.68 -0.58 -8.93
CA ASN A 18 1.84 -0.12 -8.19
C ASN A 18 1.60 1.29 -7.68
N SER A 19 2.20 1.59 -6.54
CA SER A 19 2.23 2.92 -5.93
C SER A 19 3.67 3.45 -5.91
N ARG A 20 3.80 4.77 -5.84
CA ARG A 20 5.09 5.48 -5.75
C ARG A 20 5.01 6.60 -4.74
N VAL A 21 6.16 6.93 -4.16
CA VAL A 21 6.31 8.07 -3.26
C VAL A 21 7.43 8.95 -3.80
N ALA A 22 7.16 10.24 -3.83
CA ALA A 22 8.07 11.26 -4.29
C ALA A 22 8.26 12.30 -3.18
N VAL A 23 9.49 12.77 -2.97
CA VAL A 23 9.79 13.82 -1.98
C VAL A 23 10.34 15.05 -2.69
N TRP A 24 9.84 16.23 -2.31
CA TRP A 24 10.38 17.51 -2.77
C TRP A 24 11.66 17.82 -2.00
N GLN A 25 12.77 17.92 -2.71
CA GLN A 25 14.08 18.22 -2.15
C GLN A 25 14.41 19.69 -2.40
N GLU A 26 14.21 20.54 -1.40
CA GLU A 26 14.36 22.00 -1.52
C GLU A 26 15.78 22.41 -1.95
N ILE A 27 16.82 21.77 -1.38
CA ILE A 27 18.23 22.12 -1.65
C ILE A 27 18.60 21.95 -3.12
N VAL A 28 18.11 20.88 -3.76
CA VAL A 28 18.38 20.56 -5.16
C VAL A 28 17.27 21.02 -6.10
N ASN A 29 16.23 21.67 -5.56
CA ASN A 29 15.07 22.20 -6.27
C ASN A 29 14.43 21.21 -7.26
N ARG A 30 14.25 19.95 -6.83
CA ARG A 30 13.63 18.90 -7.64
C ARG A 30 12.88 17.88 -6.80
N THR A 31 12.01 17.12 -7.45
CA THR A 31 11.35 15.96 -6.86
C THR A 31 12.19 14.70 -7.09
N GLU A 32 12.30 13.85 -6.08
CA GLU A 32 12.96 12.55 -6.17
C GLU A 32 12.01 11.40 -5.84
N ILE A 33 12.06 10.31 -6.61
CA ILE A 33 11.28 9.10 -6.34
C ILE A 33 12.02 8.25 -5.32
N MET A 34 11.34 7.93 -4.23
CA MET A 34 11.87 7.12 -3.15
C MET A 34 11.94 5.64 -3.54
N HIS A 35 12.97 4.96 -3.04
CA HIS A 35 13.09 3.51 -3.13
C HIS A 35 12.38 2.85 -1.95
N ASN A 36 11.73 1.71 -2.17
CA ASN A 36 11.18 0.87 -1.12
C ASN A 36 12.29 0.03 -0.44
N GLU A 37 11.92 -0.78 0.56
CA GLU A 37 12.87 -1.62 1.32
C GLU A 37 13.64 -2.64 0.45
N GLN A 38 13.12 -2.97 -0.74
CA GLN A 38 13.76 -3.85 -1.72
C GLN A 38 14.62 -3.10 -2.74
N GLY A 39 14.71 -1.77 -2.62
CA GLY A 39 15.43 -0.91 -3.55
C GLY A 39 14.67 -0.58 -4.84
N TYR A 40 13.37 -0.92 -4.94
CA TYR A 40 12.56 -0.58 -6.11
C TYR A 40 11.92 0.80 -5.97
N ARG A 41 11.79 1.54 -7.08
CA ARG A 41 11.10 2.85 -7.14
C ARG A 41 9.58 2.75 -7.21
N THR A 42 9.06 1.54 -7.10
CA THR A 42 7.64 1.21 -7.16
C THR A 42 7.35 0.15 -6.13
N THR A 43 6.24 0.29 -5.41
CA THR A 43 5.74 -0.72 -4.49
C THR A 43 4.47 -1.33 -5.07
N PRO A 44 4.33 -2.65 -5.16
CA PRO A 44 3.08 -3.27 -5.60
C PRO A 44 1.89 -2.80 -4.75
N SER A 45 0.76 -2.53 -5.40
CA SER A 45 -0.49 -2.15 -4.71
C SER A 45 -1.21 -3.41 -4.20
N PHE A 46 -0.56 -4.12 -3.29
CA PHE A 46 -1.02 -5.36 -2.68
C PHE A 46 -1.09 -5.19 -1.17
N VAL A 47 -2.17 -5.68 -0.57
CA VAL A 47 -2.33 -5.78 0.89
C VAL A 47 -2.76 -7.20 1.21
N ALA A 48 -2.05 -7.88 2.11
CA ALA A 48 -2.44 -9.19 2.58
C ALA A 48 -2.61 -9.21 4.09
N PHE A 49 -3.63 -9.91 4.56
CA PHE A 49 -3.86 -10.13 5.98
C PHE A 49 -3.41 -11.54 6.35
N THR A 50 -2.70 -11.61 7.47
CA THR A 50 -2.28 -12.86 8.12
C THR A 50 -2.82 -12.87 9.54
N ASP A 51 -2.64 -13.97 10.28
CA ASP A 51 -3.18 -14.09 11.64
C ASP A 51 -2.57 -13.09 12.63
N ASP A 52 -1.31 -12.69 12.40
CA ASP A 52 -0.52 -11.86 13.30
C ASP A 52 -0.30 -10.43 12.78
N ARG A 53 -0.30 -10.23 11.46
CA ARG A 53 0.03 -8.92 10.88
C ARG A 53 -0.60 -8.65 9.51
N MET A 54 -0.43 -7.41 9.07
CA MET A 54 -0.71 -6.98 7.70
C MET A 54 0.60 -6.92 6.91
N LEU A 55 0.61 -7.53 5.72
CA LEU A 55 1.68 -7.42 4.74
C LEU A 55 1.28 -6.40 3.68
N ILE A 56 2.24 -5.61 3.21
CA ILE A 56 2.03 -4.58 2.17
C ILE A 56 3.10 -4.75 1.10
N GLY A 57 2.76 -4.44 -0.15
CA GLY A 57 3.76 -4.34 -1.22
C GLY A 57 4.30 -5.69 -1.65
N ASP A 58 5.62 -5.77 -1.81
CA ASP A 58 6.31 -6.96 -2.28
C ASP A 58 6.03 -8.20 -1.40
N ALA A 59 5.95 -8.01 -0.08
CA ALA A 59 5.64 -9.10 0.85
C ALA A 59 4.21 -9.64 0.68
N ALA A 60 3.24 -8.78 0.38
CA ALA A 60 1.87 -9.22 0.09
C ALA A 60 1.78 -9.91 -1.28
N LYS A 61 2.47 -9.35 -2.28
CA LYS A 61 2.51 -9.91 -3.63
C LYS A 61 3.15 -11.30 -3.69
N SER A 62 4.24 -11.52 -2.95
CA SER A 62 4.99 -12.79 -3.00
C SER A 62 4.18 -14.00 -2.50
N GLN A 63 3.27 -13.79 -1.55
CA GLN A 63 2.41 -14.84 -0.99
C GLN A 63 1.01 -14.89 -1.62
N ALA A 64 0.71 -14.05 -2.62
CA ALA A 64 -0.63 -13.96 -3.20
C ALA A 64 -1.13 -15.30 -3.78
N ALA A 65 -0.23 -16.14 -4.28
CA ALA A 65 -0.57 -17.47 -4.80
C ALA A 65 -0.92 -18.49 -3.70
N SER A 66 -0.28 -18.40 -2.53
CA SER A 66 -0.51 -19.33 -1.41
C SER A 66 -1.62 -18.86 -0.46
N ASN A 67 -1.97 -17.57 -0.47
CA ASN A 67 -3.03 -16.98 0.35
C ASN A 67 -3.94 -16.04 -0.46
N PRO A 68 -4.60 -16.55 -1.53
CA PRO A 68 -5.31 -15.69 -2.47
C PRO A 68 -6.53 -14.99 -1.87
N PHE A 69 -7.21 -15.61 -0.90
CA PHE A 69 -8.45 -15.07 -0.32
C PHE A 69 -8.23 -13.91 0.64
N ASN A 70 -7.06 -13.86 1.30
CA ASN A 70 -6.72 -12.78 2.23
C ASN A 70 -5.77 -11.74 1.60
N THR A 71 -5.62 -11.76 0.27
CA THR A 71 -4.75 -10.83 -0.47
C THR A 71 -5.57 -9.99 -1.43
N ILE A 72 -5.52 -8.67 -1.24
CA ILE A 72 -6.23 -7.69 -2.04
C ILE A 72 -5.27 -7.04 -3.03
N PHE A 73 -5.67 -7.01 -4.30
CA PHE A 73 -4.97 -6.29 -5.37
C PHE A 73 -5.91 -6.08 -6.57
N GLY A 74 -5.55 -5.16 -7.47
CA GLY A 74 -6.33 -4.88 -8.68
C GLY A 74 -7.56 -4.02 -8.43
N ASN A 75 -8.51 -4.03 -9.38
CA ASN A 75 -9.70 -3.17 -9.38
C ASN A 75 -10.95 -3.83 -8.78
N TYR A 76 -10.79 -4.90 -7.98
CA TYR A 76 -11.94 -5.62 -7.44
C TYR A 76 -12.54 -4.87 -6.26
N LEU A 77 -13.86 -4.79 -6.22
CA LEU A 77 -14.58 -4.36 -5.02
C LEU A 77 -14.42 -5.46 -3.95
N VAL A 78 -13.92 -5.07 -2.79
CA VAL A 78 -13.73 -5.98 -1.65
C VAL A 78 -14.64 -5.53 -0.52
N ASN A 79 -15.32 -6.48 0.10
CA ASN A 79 -15.97 -6.25 1.39
C ASN A 79 -14.95 -6.54 2.48
N VAL A 80 -14.64 -5.52 3.28
CA VAL A 80 -13.79 -5.65 4.46
C VAL A 80 -14.67 -5.58 5.70
N VAL A 81 -14.86 -6.73 6.36
CA VAL A 81 -15.59 -6.82 7.62
C VAL A 81 -14.58 -6.74 8.76
N THR A 82 -14.74 -5.73 9.63
CA THR A 82 -13.93 -5.62 10.85
C THR A 82 -14.53 -6.53 11.92
N LEU A 83 -13.73 -7.48 12.41
CA LEU A 83 -14.08 -8.38 13.50
C LEU A 83 -13.49 -7.88 14.83
N PRO A 84 -14.01 -8.32 15.99
CA PRO A 84 -13.42 -8.01 17.28
C PRO A 84 -11.93 -8.43 17.34
N ARG A 85 -11.12 -7.70 18.11
CA ARG A 85 -9.67 -7.92 18.31
C ARG A 85 -8.79 -7.70 17.08
N SER A 86 -9.06 -6.63 16.32
CA SER A 86 -8.21 -6.21 15.18
C SER A 86 -8.08 -7.24 14.05
N LYS A 87 -9.07 -8.15 13.94
CA LYS A 87 -9.13 -9.11 12.85
C LYS A 87 -9.96 -8.55 11.70
N TYR A 88 -9.52 -8.78 10.48
CA TYR A 88 -10.25 -8.38 9.27
C TYR A 88 -10.63 -9.64 8.50
N LEU A 89 -11.92 -9.78 8.16
CA LEU A 89 -12.35 -10.72 7.15
C LEU A 89 -12.47 -9.95 5.85
N VAL A 90 -11.62 -10.30 4.89
CA VAL A 90 -11.69 -9.78 3.53
C VAL A 90 -12.41 -10.80 2.69
N THR A 91 -13.55 -10.43 2.12
CA THR A 91 -14.20 -11.24 1.11
C THR A 91 -14.14 -10.48 -0.21
N THR A 92 -13.45 -11.04 -1.20
CA THR A 92 -13.52 -10.53 -2.56
C THR A 92 -14.93 -10.78 -3.09
N LEU A 93 -15.64 -9.73 -3.46
CA LEU A 93 -16.83 -9.89 -4.29
C LEU A 93 -16.33 -10.23 -5.70
N VAL A 94 -16.32 -11.53 -6.02
CA VAL A 94 -16.16 -11.96 -7.41
C VAL A 94 -17.47 -11.61 -8.12
N GLY A 95 -17.49 -10.50 -8.86
CA GLY A 95 -18.58 -10.14 -9.75
C GLY A 95 -18.34 -8.77 -10.39
N LYS A 96 -18.36 -8.63 -11.71
CA LYS A 96 -19.05 -9.44 -12.72
C LYS A 96 -18.28 -10.63 -13.26
#